data_AF-A0A9E5NIJ8-F1
#
_entry.id   AF-A0A9E5NIJ8-F1
#
_cell.length_a   1.000
_cell.length_b   1.000
_cell.length_c   1.000
_cell.angle_alpha   90.00
_cell.angle_beta   90.00
_cell.angle_gamma   90.00
#
_symmetry.space_group_name_H-M   'P 1'
#
loop_
_entity.id
_entity.type
_entity.pdbx_description
1 polymer ?
#
loop_
_entity_poly.entity_id
_entity_poly.type
_entity_poly.pdbx_seq_one_letter_code
_entity_poly.pdbx_strand_id
1 'polypeptide(L)'
;MLAAALTLLGVAAYGGLHSLLATHWAKDQARRLFGQGVDRIYRLAYNIVGALTLIPVLAIPARLPGRSLYQVPWPWAGLALALQLAALLVVVLGVMQTDAWHFLGLRQLVGAEQHPPKLVV
;
A
#
# COMPACT_ATOMS: atom_id res chain seq x y z
N MET A 1 -0.73 1.51 27.34
CA MET A 1 -0.47 0.17 26.77
C MET A 1 -1.46 -0.18 25.68
N LEU A 2 -2.77 0.09 25.86
CA LEU A 2 -3.79 -0.16 24.84
C LEU A 2 -3.49 0.49 23.47
N ALA A 3 -3.18 1.80 23.43
CA ALA A 3 -2.89 2.50 22.16
C ALA A 3 -1.74 1.85 21.37
N ALA A 4 -0.63 1.53 22.04
CA ALA A 4 0.50 0.84 21.42
C ALA A 4 0.12 -0.55 20.91
N ALA A 5 -0.65 -1.32 21.68
CA ALA A 5 -1.14 -2.63 21.24
C ALA A 5 -2.04 -2.50 20.00
N LEU A 6 -2.95 -1.53 19.95
CA LEU A 6 -3.80 -1.26 18.79
C LEU A 6 -2.97 -0.85 17.57
N THR A 7 -1.95 0.00 17.74
CA THR A 7 -1.04 0.35 16.65
C THR A 7 -0.30 -0.87 16.11
N LEU A 8 0.29 -1.69 16.99
CA LEU A 8 1.05 -2.87 16.59
C LEU A 8 0.15 -3.92 15.90
N LEU A 9 -1.03 -4.17 16.45
CA LEU A 9 -2.02 -5.08 15.85
C LEU A 9 -2.50 -4.54 14.50
N GLY A 10 -2.76 -3.24 14.39
CA GLY A 10 -3.14 -2.59 13.14
C GLY A 10 -2.06 -2.73 12.07
N VAL A 11 -0.80 -2.46 12.42
CA VAL A 11 0.35 -2.63 11.51
C VAL A 11 0.53 -4.09 11.11
N ALA A 12 0.44 -5.03 12.06
CA ALA A 12 0.58 -6.46 11.78
C ALA A 12 -0.55 -6.99 10.87
N ALA A 13 -1.80 -6.58 11.14
CA ALA A 13 -2.94 -6.95 10.32
C ALA A 13 -2.85 -6.37 8.91
N TYR A 14 -2.53 -5.08 8.79
CA TYR A 14 -2.31 -4.42 7.50
C TYR A 14 -1.17 -5.08 6.73
N GLY A 15 0.01 -5.20 7.34
CA GLY A 15 1.19 -5.78 6.72
C GLY A 15 0.97 -7.23 6.30
N GLY A 16 0.32 -8.04 7.14
CA GLY A 16 -0.03 -9.42 6.84
C GLY A 16 -1.00 -9.53 5.68
N LEU A 17 -2.12 -8.81 5.72
CA LEU A 17 -3.12 -8.82 4.65
C LEU A 17 -2.56 -8.30 3.34
N HIS A 18 -1.89 -7.15 3.36
CA HIS A 18 -1.30 -6.52 2.19
C HIS A 18 -0.24 -7.42 1.53
N SER A 19 0.65 -8.01 2.34
CA SER A 19 1.67 -8.95 1.83
C SER A 19 1.04 -10.21 1.28
N LEU A 20 0.03 -10.77 1.96
CA LEU A 20 -0.70 -11.95 1.48
C LEU A 20 -1.34 -11.69 0.12
N LEU A 21 -2.08 -10.58 -0.03
CA LEU A 21 -2.73 -10.21 -1.30
C LEU A 21 -1.73 -9.87 -2.42
N ALA A 22 -0.51 -9.48 -2.08
CA ALA A 22 0.55 -9.24 -3.07
C ALA A 22 1.12 -10.53 -3.67
N THR A 23 1.00 -11.68 -2.97
CA THR A 23 1.57 -12.96 -3.41
C THR A 23 0.94 -13.49 -4.70
N HIS A 24 1.70 -14.34 -5.42
CA HIS A 24 1.16 -15.12 -6.54
C HIS A 24 0.07 -16.09 -6.08
N TRP A 25 0.21 -16.68 -4.89
CA TRP A 25 -0.78 -17.58 -4.31
C TRP A 25 -2.16 -16.92 -4.21
N ALA A 26 -2.24 -15.69 -3.69
CA ALA A 26 -3.53 -15.00 -3.56
C ALA A 26 -4.17 -14.69 -4.92
N LYS A 27 -3.36 -14.32 -5.93
CA LYS A 27 -3.81 -14.11 -7.31
C LYS A 27 -4.32 -15.41 -7.95
N ASP A 28 -3.61 -16.52 -7.75
CA ASP A 28 -4.02 -17.83 -8.27
C ASP A 28 -5.30 -18.33 -7.61
N GLN A 29 -5.47 -18.10 -6.31
CA GLN A 29 -6.72 -18.40 -5.62
C GLN A 29 -7.87 -17.53 -6.14
N ALA A 30 -7.64 -16.24 -6.39
CA ALA A 30 -8.66 -15.39 -7.00
C ALA A 30 -9.06 -15.89 -8.40
N ARG A 31 -8.10 -16.32 -9.22
CA ARG A 31 -8.37 -16.91 -10.54
C ARG A 31 -9.16 -18.22 -10.45
N ARG A 32 -8.88 -19.05 -9.46
CA ARG A 32 -9.62 -20.31 -9.21
C ARG A 32 -11.08 -20.05 -8.80
N LEU A 33 -11.32 -19.02 -8.00
CA LEU A 33 -12.64 -18.70 -7.46
C LEU A 33 -13.50 -17.88 -8.43
N PHE A 34 -12.90 -16.95 -9.18
CA PHE A 34 -13.62 -15.97 -10.00
C PHE A 34 -13.31 -16.08 -11.50
N GLY A 35 -12.46 -17.03 -11.91
CA GLY A 35 -12.00 -17.20 -13.29
C GLY A 35 -10.88 -16.24 -13.68
N GLN A 36 -10.36 -16.40 -14.91
CA GLN A 36 -9.21 -15.62 -15.41
C GLN A 36 -9.52 -14.12 -15.60
N GLY A 37 -10.79 -13.75 -15.74
CA GLY A 37 -11.21 -12.35 -15.90
C GLY A 37 -10.90 -11.47 -14.68
N VAL A 38 -10.68 -12.07 -13.50
CA VAL A 38 -10.37 -11.35 -12.27
C VAL A 38 -9.09 -10.53 -12.35
N ASP A 39 -8.14 -10.91 -13.22
CA ASP A 39 -6.84 -10.24 -13.37
C ASP A 39 -7.00 -8.75 -13.75
N ARG A 40 -8.09 -8.38 -14.43
CA ARG A 40 -8.39 -6.99 -14.80
C ARG A 40 -8.77 -6.12 -13.60
N ILE A 41 -9.47 -6.69 -12.62
CA ILE A 41 -9.98 -5.96 -11.44
C ILE A 41 -9.08 -6.16 -10.21
N TYR A 42 -8.24 -7.19 -10.20
CA TYR A 42 -7.46 -7.59 -9.03
C TYR A 42 -6.54 -6.46 -8.54
N ARG A 43 -5.86 -5.76 -9.45
CA ARG A 43 -4.98 -4.63 -9.10
C ARG A 43 -5.74 -3.49 -8.44
N LEU A 44 -6.90 -3.13 -8.98
CA LEU A 44 -7.74 -2.09 -8.40
C LEU A 44 -8.27 -2.51 -7.03
N ALA A 45 -8.79 -3.72 -6.91
CA ALA A 45 -9.28 -4.26 -5.64
C ALA A 45 -8.15 -4.30 -4.58
N TYR A 46 -6.96 -4.75 -4.95
CA TYR A 46 -5.77 -4.74 -4.10
C TYR A 46 -5.42 -3.33 -3.61
N ASN A 47 -5.40 -2.34 -4.50
CA ASN A 47 -5.11 -0.94 -4.14
C ASN A 47 -6.20 -0.36 -3.22
N ILE A 48 -7.48 -0.63 -3.48
CA ILE A 48 -8.58 -0.18 -2.63
C ILE A 48 -8.47 -0.80 -1.24
N VAL A 49 -8.29 -2.13 -1.16
CA VAL A 49 -8.14 -2.83 0.12
C VAL A 49 -6.90 -2.31 0.85
N GLY A 50 -5.77 -2.14 0.17
CA GLY A 50 -4.56 -1.56 0.75
C GLY A 50 -4.78 -0.15 1.30
N ALA A 51 -5.38 0.75 0.52
CA ALA A 51 -5.66 2.11 0.94
C ALA A 51 -6.61 2.16 2.15
N LEU A 52 -7.73 1.41 2.10
CA LEU A 52 -8.71 1.39 3.19
C LEU A 52 -8.13 0.80 4.48
N THR A 53 -7.34 -0.27 4.37
CA THR A 53 -6.73 -0.93 5.54
C THR A 53 -5.53 -0.16 6.10
N LEU A 54 -4.92 0.75 5.34
CA LEU A 54 -3.91 1.68 5.82
C LEU A 54 -4.49 2.81 6.69
N ILE A 55 -5.75 3.22 6.45
CA ILE A 55 -6.42 4.28 7.22
C ILE A 55 -6.32 4.05 8.74
N PRO A 56 -6.73 2.90 9.31
CA PRO A 56 -6.64 2.68 10.76
C PRO A 56 -5.18 2.69 11.26
N VAL A 57 -4.22 2.21 10.46
CA VAL A 57 -2.79 2.23 10.81
C VAL A 57 -2.28 3.65 11.04
N LEU A 58 -2.74 4.61 10.24
CA LEU A 58 -2.37 6.02 10.38
C LEU A 58 -3.24 6.73 11.42
N ALA A 59 -4.53 6.41 11.49
CA ALA A 59 -5.49 7.10 12.34
C ALA A 59 -5.29 6.81 13.83
N ILE A 60 -4.93 5.57 14.21
CA ILE A 60 -4.71 5.19 15.61
C ILE A 60 -3.59 6.04 16.25
N PRO A 61 -2.34 6.07 15.74
CA PRO A 61 -1.28 6.87 16.34
C PRO A 61 -1.53 8.37 16.25
N ALA A 62 -2.26 8.85 15.22
CA ALA A 62 -2.63 10.26 15.11
C ALA A 62 -3.65 10.71 16.17
N ARG A 63 -4.64 9.85 16.50
CA ARG A 63 -5.70 10.17 17.48
C ARG A 63 -5.35 9.77 18.91
N LEU A 64 -4.52 8.74 19.08
CA LEU A 64 -4.12 8.17 20.36
C LEU A 64 -2.59 8.11 20.46
N PRO A 65 -1.89 9.27 20.47
CA PRO A 65 -0.43 9.33 20.45
C PRO A 65 0.23 8.72 21.70
N GLY A 66 -0.56 8.46 22.75
CA GLY A 66 -0.07 7.88 23.99
C GLY A 66 0.84 8.84 24.75
N ARG A 67 1.82 8.31 25.48
CA ARG A 67 2.82 9.11 26.21
C ARG A 67 3.97 9.48 25.28
N SER A 68 4.43 10.72 25.35
CA SER A 68 5.67 11.12 24.69
C SER A 68 6.83 10.30 25.25
N LEU A 69 7.54 9.57 24.39
CA LEU A 69 8.71 8.78 24.77
C LEU A 69 10.00 9.59 24.67
N TYR A 70 10.11 10.39 23.61
CA TYR A 70 11.22 11.32 23.39
C TYR A 70 10.77 12.41 22.41
N GLN A 71 11.47 13.54 22.41
CA GLN A 71 11.30 14.59 21.42
C GLN A 71 12.56 14.64 20.56
N VAL A 72 12.38 14.75 19.24
CA VAL A 72 13.51 14.93 18.32
C VAL A 72 13.95 16.40 18.42
N PRO A 73 15.16 16.70 18.92
CA PRO A 73 15.60 18.08 19.04
C PRO A 73 15.99 18.65 17.66
N TRP A 74 16.03 19.99 17.57
CA TRP A 74 16.68 20.66 16.46
C TRP A 74 18.19 20.35 16.47
N PRO A 75 18.86 20.15 15.31
CA PRO A 75 18.38 20.21 13.92
C PRO A 75 17.78 18.92 13.36
N TRP A 76 17.83 17.82 14.11
CA TRP A 76 17.43 16.49 13.66
C TRP A 76 15.95 16.42 13.25
N ALA A 77 15.08 17.20 13.89
CA ALA A 77 13.68 17.32 13.51
C ALA A 77 13.52 17.88 12.08
N GLY A 78 14.33 18.88 11.71
CA GLY A 78 14.34 19.44 10.35
C GLY A 78 14.86 18.45 9.32
N LEU A 79 15.92 17.70 9.66
CA LEU A 79 16.43 16.63 8.80
C LEU A 79 15.38 15.52 8.58
N ALA A 80 14.69 15.09 9.63
CA ALA A 80 13.64 14.08 9.54
C ALA A 80 12.49 14.54 8.63
N LEU A 81 12.06 15.82 8.75
CA LEU A 81 11.04 16.38 7.89
C LEU A 81 11.50 16.44 6.42
N ALA A 82 12.75 16.87 6.16
CA ALA A 82 13.30 16.91 4.82
C ALA A 82 13.33 15.51 4.18
N LEU A 83 13.71 14.48 4.94
CA LEU A 83 13.70 13.08 4.48
C LEU A 83 12.27 12.58 4.19
N GLN A 84 11.28 12.95 5.01
CA GLN A 84 9.88 12.61 4.76
C GLN A 84 9.36 13.26 3.46
N LEU A 85 9.67 14.53 3.22
CA LEU A 85 9.30 15.23 1.99
C LEU A 85 9.99 14.62 0.75
N ALA A 86 11.26 14.26 0.86
CA ALA A 86 11.99 13.56 -0.21
C ALA A 86 11.36 12.19 -0.50
N ALA A 87 11.01 11.42 0.53
CA ALA A 87 10.33 10.14 0.37
C ALA A 87 8.96 10.30 -0.33
N LEU A 88 8.18 11.32 0.06
CA LEU A 88 6.91 11.63 -0.60
C LEU A 88 7.12 11.96 -2.08
N LEU A 89 8.14 12.77 -2.41
CA LEU A 89 8.47 13.09 -3.79
C LEU A 89 8.84 11.85 -4.61
N VAL A 90 9.66 10.95 -4.06
CA VAL A 90 10.03 9.69 -4.71
C VAL A 90 8.80 8.82 -4.97
N VAL A 91 7.86 8.74 -4.02
CA VAL A 91 6.59 8.01 -4.20
C VAL A 91 5.77 8.63 -5.34
N VAL A 92 5.63 9.95 -5.38
CA VAL A 92 4.89 10.65 -6.44
C VAL A 92 5.54 10.41 -7.80
N LEU A 93 6.85 10.59 -7.90
CA LEU A 93 7.60 10.37 -9.14
C LEU A 93 7.48 8.91 -9.62
N GLY A 94 7.58 7.94 -8.71
CA GLY A 94 7.40 6.53 -9.04
C GLY A 94 6.00 6.21 -9.56
N VAL A 95 4.95 6.78 -8.96
CA VAL A 95 3.57 6.63 -9.44
C VAL A 95 3.40 7.25 -10.83
N MET A 96 3.95 8.44 -11.05
CA MET A 96 3.89 9.11 -12.36
C MET A 96 4.66 8.33 -13.44
N GLN A 97 5.85 7.81 -13.11
CA GLN A 97 6.66 6.99 -14.01
C GLN A 97 5.97 5.67 -14.39
N THR A 98 5.18 5.10 -13.47
CA THR A 98 4.42 3.86 -13.71
C THR A 98 3.12 4.08 -14.48
N ASP A 99 2.76 5.33 -14.80
CA ASP A 99 1.42 5.77 -15.19
C ASP A 99 0.39 5.55 -14.07
N ALA A 100 -0.20 6.63 -13.55
CA ALA A 100 -1.09 6.57 -12.39
C ALA A 100 -2.32 5.68 -12.62
N TRP A 101 -2.84 5.62 -13.84
CA TRP A 101 -4.00 4.79 -14.18
C TRP A 101 -3.64 3.31 -14.24
N HIS A 102 -2.46 2.99 -14.79
CA HIS A 102 -1.91 1.64 -14.76
C HIS A 102 -1.59 1.20 -13.32
N PHE A 103 -0.99 2.08 -12.52
CA PHE A 103 -0.68 1.83 -11.12
C PHE A 103 -1.95 1.53 -10.31
N LEU A 104 -2.99 2.34 -10.47
CA LEU A 104 -4.28 2.15 -9.80
C LEU A 104 -5.06 0.92 -10.28
N GLY A 105 -4.78 0.42 -11.49
CA GLY A 105 -5.54 -0.69 -12.10
C GLY A 105 -6.69 -0.25 -12.99
N LEU A 106 -6.87 1.06 -13.21
CA LEU A 106 -7.96 1.62 -14.01
C LEU A 106 -7.77 1.36 -15.50
N ARG A 107 -6.51 1.34 -15.98
CA ARG A 107 -6.22 1.07 -17.39
C ARG A 107 -6.63 -0.35 -17.81
N GLN A 108 -6.50 -1.32 -16.92
CA GLN A 108 -6.87 -2.73 -17.15
C GLN A 108 -8.40 -2.94 -17.18
N LEU A 109 -9.19 -1.98 -16.67
CA LEU A 109 -10.65 -1.99 -16.77
C LEU A 109 -11.16 -1.45 -18.10
N VAL A 110 -10.51 -0.40 -18.61
CA VAL A 110 -10.97 0.34 -19.80
C VAL A 110 -10.29 -0.17 -21.07
N GLY A 111 -9.05 -0.66 -20.98
CA GLY A 111 -8.27 -1.17 -22.09
C GLY A 111 -8.39 -2.68 -22.25
N ALA A 112 -8.60 -3.13 -23.49
CA ALA A 112 -8.45 -4.52 -23.90
C ALA A 112 -6.96 -4.92 -24.00
N GLU A 113 -6.18 -4.74 -22.94
CA GLU A 113 -4.82 -5.28 -22.90
C GLU A 113 -4.90 -6.81 -22.71
N GLN A 114 -4.83 -7.50 -23.84
CA GLN A 114 -4.57 -8.93 -23.92
C GLN A 114 -3.05 -9.13 -23.93
N HIS A 115 -2.57 -9.96 -23.00
CA HIS A 115 -1.24 -10.54 -22.86
C HIS A 115 -0.29 -9.85 -21.85
N PRO A 116 0.21 -10.58 -20.84
CA PRO A 116 1.35 -10.11 -20.08
C PRO A 116 2.58 -10.08 -21.01
N PRO A 117 3.50 -9.11 -20.87
CA PRO A 117 4.83 -9.27 -21.44
C PRO A 117 5.40 -10.57 -20.86
N LYS A 118 5.63 -11.55 -21.73
CA LYS A 118 6.48 -12.70 -21.41
C LYS A 118 7.79 -12.09 -20.91
N LEU A 119 8.11 -12.34 -19.63
CA LEU A 119 9.47 -12.17 -19.15
C LEU A 119 10.31 -13.11 -20.02
N VAL A 120 11.10 -12.54 -20.93
CA VAL A 120 12.18 -13.24 -21.59
C VAL A 120 13.21 -13.46 -20.49
N VAL A 121 13.19 -14.65 -19.92
CA VAL A 121 14.28 -15.21 -19.13
C VAL A 121 14.99 -16.22 -20.01
#